data_AF-A0AAU9NYK6-F1
#
_entry.id   AF-A0AAU9NYK6-F1
#
_cell.length_a   1.000
_cell.length_b   1.000
_cell.length_c   1.000
_cell.angle_alpha   90.00
_cell.angle_beta   90.00
_cell.angle_gamma   90.00
#
_symmetry.space_group_name_H-M   'P 1'
#
loop_
_entity.id
_entity.type
_entity.pdbx_description
1 polymer ?
#
loop_
_entity_poly.entity_id
_entity_poly.type
_entity_poly.pdbx_seq_one_letter_code
_entity_poly.pdbx_strand_id
1 'polypeptide(L)'
;MGSSYKGIRKLVAVIMSHQCTIARPAFPRALSCTRSLILRPQLPPSSYALPRSSAASATMTTQDNHLEAIFTQKRVIRSKIKKDLRSMDPALRSHEDDAIQNLILEAPWFKSCKGLCAYISCSALREVDTSKVLQHILQNPTKDGETQSRKRLYVPRVEDKNCHMRMLNICGMDDLIANSMNILEPAPIDANGNDREDVMLANEPVDLLLLPGLAFDKTGRRLGRGGGYYDTFLSKYQELATQRNWKQPLLIALSYSVQIVEEGVIPVTPTDVFIDALVSPLGFIPISPVAQQISHSDITLA
;
A
#
# COMPACT_ATOMS: atom_id res chain seq x y z
N MET A 1 -40.24 -26.65 22.08
CA MET A 1 -40.73 -25.26 22.05
C MET A 1 -39.71 -24.47 21.24
N GLY A 2 -39.92 -24.03 20.00
CA GLY A 2 -41.16 -23.60 19.38
C GLY A 2 -41.07 -22.11 19.04
N SER A 3 -40.26 -21.79 18.02
CA SER A 3 -40.40 -20.68 17.05
C SER A 3 -40.56 -19.21 17.50
N SER A 4 -39.93 -18.35 16.68
CA SER A 4 -40.44 -17.06 16.22
C SER A 4 -40.00 -15.79 16.97
N TYR A 5 -38.90 -15.19 16.50
CA TYR A 5 -38.79 -13.72 16.41
C TYR A 5 -38.67 -13.32 14.93
N LYS A 6 -39.83 -13.20 14.29
CA LYS A 6 -40.02 -12.43 13.07
C LYS A 6 -40.42 -11.01 13.46
N GLY A 7 -39.75 -10.03 12.84
CA GLY A 7 -40.35 -8.73 12.54
C GLY A 7 -39.72 -7.55 13.27
N ILE A 8 -38.89 -6.79 12.54
CA ILE A 8 -39.09 -5.36 12.30
C ILE A 8 -38.52 -5.09 10.90
N ARG A 9 -39.41 -4.97 9.91
CA ARG A 9 -39.18 -4.36 8.61
C ARG A 9 -40.41 -3.47 8.33
N LYS A 10 -40.14 -2.19 8.05
CA LYS A 10 -40.96 -1.18 7.33
C LYS A 10 -41.32 0.07 8.14
N LEU A 11 -40.77 1.20 7.68
CA LEU A 11 -41.41 2.51 7.49
C LEU A 11 -40.59 3.17 6.35
N VAL A 12 -40.99 3.16 5.06
CA VAL A 12 -41.98 4.02 4.36
C VAL A 12 -41.85 5.49 4.83
N ALA A 13 -41.08 6.35 4.14
CA ALA A 13 -41.35 7.05 2.87
C ALA A 13 -42.51 8.07 2.93
N VAL A 14 -42.31 9.21 2.24
CA VAL A 14 -43.18 10.41 2.03
C VAL A 14 -42.95 11.50 3.11
N ILE A 15 -42.48 12.72 2.78
CA ILE A 15 -43.19 13.90 2.24
C ILE A 15 -42.13 14.86 1.63
N MET A 16 -42.15 15.09 0.31
CA MET A 16 -42.62 16.30 -0.42
C MET A 16 -41.71 17.56 -0.36
N SER A 17 -41.20 17.88 -1.56
CA SER A 17 -41.13 19.19 -2.22
C SER A 17 -40.67 20.41 -1.40
N HIS A 18 -39.46 20.89 -1.69
CA HIS A 18 -39.24 22.31 -2.03
C HIS A 18 -38.04 22.42 -2.99
N GLN A 19 -38.34 22.76 -4.24
CA GLN A 19 -37.35 23.22 -5.22
C GLN A 19 -36.88 24.61 -4.78
N CYS A 20 -35.61 24.74 -4.40
CA CYS A 20 -34.98 26.05 -4.21
C CYS A 20 -34.06 26.32 -5.40
N THR A 21 -34.58 27.11 -6.31
CA THR A 21 -33.90 27.62 -7.50
C THR A 21 -33.01 28.77 -7.08
N ILE A 22 -31.68 28.58 -7.08
CA ILE A 22 -30.72 29.68 -6.94
C ILE A 22 -30.01 29.88 -8.27
N ALA A 23 -30.24 31.07 -8.83
CA ALA A 23 -29.78 31.54 -10.11
C ALA A 23 -28.25 31.74 -10.15
N ARG A 24 -27.65 31.35 -11.28
CA ARG A 24 -26.29 31.70 -11.68
C ARG A 24 -26.29 33.10 -12.32
N PRO A 25 -25.31 33.98 -12.04
CA PRO A 25 -25.16 35.21 -12.80
C PRO A 25 -24.45 34.93 -14.14
N ALA A 26 -25.01 35.50 -15.20
CA ALA A 26 -24.48 35.53 -16.55
C ALA A 26 -23.39 36.61 -16.68
N PHE A 27 -22.35 36.32 -17.45
CA PHE A 27 -21.43 37.33 -18.00
C PHE A 27 -21.33 37.17 -19.53
N PRO A 28 -21.10 38.26 -20.28
CA PRO A 28 -21.60 38.42 -21.64
C PRO A 28 -20.66 37.91 -22.74
N ARG A 29 -21.27 37.57 -23.89
CA ARG A 29 -20.62 37.33 -25.18
C ARG A 29 -20.35 38.66 -25.91
N ALA A 30 -19.15 38.79 -26.47
CA ALA A 30 -18.75 39.67 -27.58
C ALA A 30 -17.27 39.32 -27.87
N LEU A 31 -16.71 39.22 -29.07
CA LEU A 31 -17.07 39.53 -30.45
C LEU A 31 -16.17 38.67 -31.36
N SER A 32 -16.63 38.41 -32.59
CA SER A 32 -15.81 37.84 -33.65
C SER A 32 -14.78 38.86 -34.16
N CYS A 33 -13.57 38.45 -34.52
CA CYS A 33 -12.82 39.13 -35.58
C CYS A 33 -11.69 38.27 -36.17
N THR A 34 -11.88 37.92 -37.43
CA THR A 34 -10.92 37.77 -38.54
C THR A 34 -9.55 37.10 -38.34
N ARG A 35 -9.42 36.00 -39.08
CA ARG A 35 -8.21 35.46 -39.75
C ARG A 35 -7.24 36.55 -40.22
N SER A 36 -5.98 36.43 -39.80
CA SER A 36 -4.83 37.06 -40.45
C SER A 36 -3.70 36.03 -40.54
N LEU A 37 -3.38 35.65 -41.78
CA LEU A 37 -2.22 34.82 -42.13
C LEU A 37 -0.97 35.66 -41.97
N ILE A 38 -0.05 35.26 -41.07
CA ILE A 38 1.29 35.83 -41.00
C ILE A 38 2.29 34.77 -41.45
N LEU A 39 3.00 35.12 -42.52
CA LEU A 39 4.08 34.41 -43.18
C LEU A 39 5.19 34.01 -42.19
N ARG A 40 5.58 32.73 -42.20
CA ARG A 40 6.84 32.26 -41.58
C ARG A 40 8.04 32.66 -42.47
N PRO A 41 9.11 33.26 -41.93
CA PRO A 41 10.38 33.38 -42.64
C PRO A 41 11.06 32.00 -42.72
N GLN A 42 11.49 31.60 -43.92
CA GLN A 42 12.31 30.41 -44.14
C GLN A 42 13.77 30.69 -43.77
N LEU A 43 14.37 29.80 -42.98
CA LEU A 43 15.82 29.73 -42.74
C LEU A 43 16.45 28.71 -43.71
N PRO A 44 17.66 28.96 -44.23
CA PRO A 44 18.31 28.10 -45.22
C PRO A 44 18.84 26.79 -44.59
N PRO A 45 19.00 25.71 -45.39
CA PRO A 45 19.48 24.44 -44.89
C PRO A 45 20.98 24.51 -44.55
N SER A 46 21.31 24.39 -43.27
CA SER A 46 22.70 24.17 -42.82
C SER A 46 23.01 22.67 -42.87
N SER A 47 23.84 22.29 -43.83
CA SER A 47 24.40 20.94 -43.97
C SER A 47 25.59 20.75 -43.03
N TYR A 48 25.33 20.26 -41.83
CA TYR A 48 26.34 19.60 -41.00
C TYR A 48 25.80 18.25 -40.53
N ALA A 49 26.07 17.22 -41.33
CA ALA A 49 25.85 15.83 -40.93
C ALA A 49 26.91 15.46 -39.89
N LEU A 50 26.54 15.50 -38.61
CA LEU A 50 27.28 14.78 -37.57
C LEU A 50 27.07 13.27 -37.80
N PRO A 51 28.10 12.42 -37.65
CA PRO A 51 27.92 10.98 -37.76
C PRO A 51 26.94 10.52 -36.67
N ARG A 52 25.78 10.01 -37.10
CA ARG A 52 24.83 9.30 -36.24
C ARG A 52 25.55 8.11 -35.63
N SER A 53 25.87 8.18 -34.35
CA SER A 53 26.25 7.01 -33.58
C SER A 53 25.02 6.09 -33.50
N SER A 54 25.10 4.94 -34.17
CA SER A 54 24.06 3.89 -34.17
C SER A 54 23.92 3.18 -32.80
N ALA A 55 24.73 3.55 -31.82
CA ALA A 55 24.78 2.91 -30.50
C ALA A 55 23.57 3.23 -29.61
N ALA A 56 22.95 4.41 -29.74
CA ALA A 56 21.83 4.83 -28.88
C ALA A 56 20.52 4.06 -29.13
N SER A 57 20.28 3.64 -30.39
CA SER A 57 19.07 2.88 -30.74
C SER A 57 19.16 1.39 -30.38
N ALA A 58 20.37 0.83 -30.36
CA ALA A 58 20.62 -0.55 -29.97
C ALA A 58 20.63 -0.75 -28.44
N THR A 59 21.00 0.28 -27.67
CA THR A 59 21.01 0.23 -26.20
C THR A 59 19.62 0.41 -25.58
N MET A 60 18.75 1.23 -26.18
CA MET A 60 17.35 1.36 -25.73
C MET A 60 16.56 0.06 -25.97
N THR A 61 16.73 -0.56 -27.13
CA THR A 61 16.03 -1.80 -27.49
C THR A 61 16.46 -2.99 -26.63
N THR A 62 17.73 -3.09 -26.21
CA THR A 62 18.19 -4.16 -25.32
C THR A 62 17.69 -3.98 -23.88
N GLN A 63 17.64 -2.75 -23.38
CA GLN A 63 17.14 -2.46 -22.04
C GLN A 63 15.63 -2.67 -21.91
N ASP A 64 14.86 -2.27 -22.93
CA ASP A 64 13.41 -2.53 -22.99
C ASP A 64 13.12 -4.04 -23.08
N ASN A 65 13.88 -4.78 -23.89
CA ASN A 65 13.76 -6.24 -23.98
C ASN A 65 14.09 -6.95 -22.65
N HIS A 66 15.10 -6.45 -21.92
CA HIS A 66 15.47 -6.99 -20.62
C HIS A 66 14.39 -6.72 -19.55
N LEU A 67 13.82 -5.51 -19.53
CA LEU A 67 12.71 -5.19 -18.62
C LEU A 67 11.47 -6.02 -18.92
N GLU A 68 11.12 -6.22 -20.20
CA GLU A 68 9.99 -7.07 -20.58
C GLU A 68 10.23 -8.55 -20.18
N ALA A 69 11.46 -9.04 -20.29
CA ALA A 69 11.82 -10.37 -19.80
C ALA A 69 11.61 -10.50 -18.29
N ILE A 70 12.02 -9.49 -17.49
CA ILE A 70 11.76 -9.44 -16.05
C ILE A 70 10.25 -9.46 -15.78
N PHE A 71 9.46 -8.63 -16.46
CA PHE A 71 8.01 -8.58 -16.24
C PHE A 71 7.33 -9.88 -16.61
N THR A 72 7.78 -10.55 -17.67
CA THR A 72 7.30 -11.87 -18.08
C THR A 72 7.58 -12.91 -17.00
N GLN A 73 8.80 -12.96 -16.45
CA GLN A 73 9.14 -13.85 -15.35
C GLN A 73 8.28 -13.56 -14.10
N LYS A 74 8.12 -12.27 -13.73
CA LYS A 74 7.23 -11.86 -12.62
C LYS A 74 5.80 -12.38 -12.84
N ARG A 75 5.26 -12.32 -14.07
CA ARG A 75 3.90 -12.83 -14.39
C ARG A 75 3.77 -14.34 -14.14
N VAL A 76 4.79 -15.12 -14.51
CA VAL A 76 4.81 -16.57 -14.27
C VAL A 76 4.75 -16.88 -12.78
N ILE A 77 5.61 -16.22 -11.98
CA ILE A 77 5.65 -16.41 -10.52
C ILE A 77 4.31 -16.00 -9.89
N ARG A 78 3.75 -14.85 -10.27
CA ARG A 78 2.43 -14.40 -9.79
C ARG A 78 1.34 -15.43 -10.08
N SER A 79 1.35 -16.04 -11.26
CA SER A 79 0.37 -17.07 -11.64
C SER A 79 0.50 -18.30 -10.77
N LYS A 80 1.73 -18.79 -10.57
CA LYS A 80 2.04 -19.94 -9.72
C LYS A 80 1.57 -19.71 -8.28
N ILE A 81 2.02 -18.64 -7.63
CA ILE A 81 1.68 -18.42 -6.21
C ILE A 81 0.20 -18.12 -6.01
N LYS A 82 -0.47 -17.43 -6.95
CA LYS A 82 -1.93 -17.28 -6.90
C LYS A 82 -2.64 -18.64 -6.94
N LYS A 83 -2.13 -19.61 -7.70
CA LYS A 83 -2.66 -20.98 -7.72
C LYS A 83 -2.41 -21.67 -6.38
N ASP A 84 -1.20 -21.57 -5.85
CA ASP A 84 -0.81 -22.22 -4.60
C ASP A 84 -1.63 -21.68 -3.41
N LEU A 85 -1.83 -20.36 -3.33
CA LEU A 85 -2.74 -19.73 -2.37
C LEU A 85 -4.21 -20.16 -2.59
N ARG A 86 -4.64 -20.42 -3.82
CA ARG A 86 -6.00 -20.93 -4.04
C ARG A 86 -6.18 -22.35 -3.52
N SER A 87 -5.15 -23.18 -3.63
CA SER A 87 -5.14 -24.58 -3.19
C SER A 87 -4.80 -24.76 -1.71
N MET A 88 -4.34 -23.72 -1.02
CA MET A 88 -4.06 -23.78 0.41
C MET A 88 -5.32 -24.18 1.19
N ASP A 89 -5.18 -25.17 2.07
CA ASP A 89 -6.25 -25.62 2.94
C ASP A 89 -6.76 -24.46 3.83
N PRO A 90 -8.08 -24.20 3.88
CA PRO A 90 -8.62 -23.11 4.69
C PRO A 90 -8.29 -23.21 6.18
N ALA A 91 -8.23 -24.42 6.75
CA ALA A 91 -7.90 -24.59 8.17
C ALA A 91 -6.42 -24.26 8.43
N LEU A 92 -5.52 -24.76 7.59
CA LEU A 92 -4.11 -24.37 7.62
C LEU A 92 -3.93 -22.86 7.46
N ARG A 93 -4.62 -22.23 6.52
CA ARG A 93 -4.57 -20.77 6.34
C ARG A 93 -4.93 -20.04 7.62
N SER A 94 -6.08 -20.37 8.21
CA SER A 94 -6.53 -19.73 9.44
C SER A 94 -5.54 -19.93 10.59
N HIS A 95 -4.90 -21.11 10.66
CA HIS A 95 -3.86 -21.38 11.65
C HIS A 95 -2.61 -20.52 11.41
N GLU A 96 -2.16 -20.40 10.16
CA GLU A 96 -1.02 -19.55 9.79
C GLU A 96 -1.33 -18.06 10.04
N ASP A 97 -2.56 -17.59 9.75
CA ASP A 97 -3.02 -16.24 10.07
C ASP A 97 -2.90 -15.93 11.56
N ASP A 98 -3.35 -16.86 12.40
CA ASP A 98 -3.29 -16.71 13.86
C ASP A 98 -1.86 -16.70 14.38
N ALA A 99 -1.01 -17.61 13.88
CA ALA A 99 0.39 -17.67 14.26
C ALA A 99 1.12 -16.36 13.92
N ILE A 100 0.94 -15.85 12.70
CA ILE A 100 1.57 -14.60 12.23
C ILE A 100 1.11 -13.41 13.07
N GLN A 101 -0.20 -13.26 13.30
CA GLN A 101 -0.73 -12.14 14.07
C GLN A 101 -0.25 -12.17 15.52
N ASN A 102 -0.20 -13.35 16.16
CA ASN A 102 0.32 -13.49 17.52
C ASN A 102 1.81 -13.13 17.61
N LEU A 103 2.62 -13.57 16.63
CA LEU A 103 4.05 -13.20 16.57
C LEU A 103 4.23 -11.68 16.49
N ILE A 104 3.41 -10.98 15.70
CA ILE A 104 3.45 -9.51 15.60
C ILE A 104 3.08 -8.88 16.94
N LEU A 105 1.97 -9.30 17.54
CA LEU A 105 1.48 -8.72 18.80
C LEU A 105 2.49 -8.88 19.94
N GLU A 106 3.22 -10.00 19.97
CA GLU A 106 4.22 -10.25 20.99
C GLU A 106 5.57 -9.58 20.73
N ALA A 107 5.83 -9.13 19.51
CA ALA A 107 7.14 -8.62 19.12
C ALA A 107 7.51 -7.30 19.82
N PRO A 108 8.75 -7.16 20.33
CA PRO A 108 9.21 -5.91 20.96
C PRO A 108 9.17 -4.69 20.04
N TRP A 109 9.51 -4.87 18.76
CA TRP A 109 9.42 -3.80 17.74
C TRP A 109 7.98 -3.35 17.46
N PHE A 110 7.00 -4.23 17.64
CA PHE A 110 5.59 -3.84 17.53
C PHE A 110 5.11 -3.16 18.81
N LYS A 111 5.45 -3.71 19.98
CA LYS A 111 5.07 -3.13 21.28
C LYS A 111 5.62 -1.71 21.45
N SER A 112 6.83 -1.45 20.99
CA SER A 112 7.50 -0.14 21.09
C SER A 112 7.09 0.89 20.01
N CYS A 113 6.47 0.50 18.90
CA CYS A 113 6.14 1.45 17.82
C CYS A 113 5.07 2.48 18.25
N LYS A 114 5.15 3.71 17.75
CA LYS A 114 4.17 4.77 17.99
C LYS A 114 3.31 5.06 16.77
N GLY A 115 3.85 4.86 15.57
CA GLY A 115 3.12 4.99 14.32
C GLY A 115 3.43 3.85 13.36
N LEU A 116 2.43 3.36 12.64
CA LEU A 116 2.62 2.33 11.62
C LEU A 116 1.65 2.46 10.45
N CYS A 117 2.08 1.98 9.29
CA CYS A 117 1.17 1.67 8.19
C CYS A 117 0.92 0.16 8.14
N ALA A 118 -0.32 -0.23 7.85
CA ALA A 118 -0.67 -1.63 7.62
C ALA A 118 -1.74 -1.74 6.53
N TYR A 119 -1.73 -2.85 5.80
CA TYR A 119 -2.79 -3.15 4.85
C TYR A 119 -4.02 -3.71 5.55
N ILE A 120 -5.20 -3.45 4.97
CA ILE A 120 -6.42 -4.17 5.33
C ILE A 120 -6.43 -5.47 4.52
N SER A 121 -6.40 -6.61 5.21
CA SER A 121 -6.44 -7.92 4.58
C SER A 121 -7.71 -8.06 3.73
N CYS A 122 -7.57 -8.58 2.51
CA CYS A 122 -8.71 -8.93 1.66
C CYS A 122 -8.76 -10.44 1.43
N SER A 123 -9.81 -11.09 1.93
CA SER A 123 -10.00 -12.54 1.81
C SER A 123 -10.04 -13.02 0.36
N ALA A 124 -10.63 -12.23 -0.55
CA ALA A 124 -10.65 -12.52 -1.99
C ALA A 124 -9.24 -12.51 -2.61
N LEU A 125 -8.34 -11.70 -2.04
CA LEU A 125 -6.94 -11.63 -2.44
C LEU A 125 -6.10 -12.73 -1.80
N ARG A 126 -6.59 -13.37 -0.72
CA ARG A 126 -5.88 -14.44 0.03
C ARG A 126 -4.57 -13.94 0.61
N GLU A 127 -4.61 -12.73 1.15
CA GLU A 127 -3.53 -12.14 1.94
C GLU A 127 -3.61 -12.64 3.38
N VAL A 128 -2.48 -12.59 4.08
CA VAL A 128 -2.45 -12.86 5.52
C VAL A 128 -3.43 -11.94 6.22
N ASP A 129 -4.19 -12.48 7.16
CA ASP A 129 -5.13 -11.66 7.92
C ASP A 129 -4.38 -10.71 8.87
N THR A 130 -4.83 -9.45 8.92
CA THR A 130 -4.30 -8.41 9.81
C THR A 130 -5.32 -7.95 10.85
N SER A 131 -6.54 -8.50 10.83
CA SER A 131 -7.67 -7.99 11.59
C SER A 131 -7.42 -7.90 13.10
N LYS A 132 -6.78 -8.90 13.73
CA LYS A 132 -6.46 -8.91 15.16
C LYS A 132 -5.42 -7.85 15.51
N VAL A 133 -4.40 -7.67 14.66
CA VAL A 133 -3.37 -6.63 14.85
C VAL A 133 -3.99 -5.24 14.79
N LEU A 134 -4.83 -4.99 13.77
CA LEU A 134 -5.49 -3.70 13.62
C LEU A 134 -6.45 -3.42 14.79
N GLN A 135 -7.29 -4.39 15.16
CA GLN A 135 -8.18 -4.25 16.32
C GLN A 135 -7.41 -3.99 17.61
N HIS A 136 -6.28 -4.68 17.82
CA HIS A 136 -5.44 -4.46 18.99
C HIS A 136 -4.96 -3.01 19.06
N ILE A 137 -4.41 -2.47 17.96
CA ILE A 137 -3.96 -1.06 17.88
C ILE A 137 -5.11 -0.10 18.15
N LEU A 138 -6.29 -0.40 17.62
CA LEU A 138 -7.42 0.50 17.70
C LEU A 138 -8.07 0.51 19.10
N GLN A 139 -7.99 -0.59 19.85
CA GLN A 139 -8.68 -0.75 21.13
C GLN A 139 -7.76 -0.59 22.35
N ASN A 140 -6.45 -0.82 22.21
CA ASN A 140 -5.51 -0.85 23.32
C ASN A 140 -4.55 0.33 23.25
N PRO A 141 -4.78 1.41 24.01
CA PRO A 141 -3.79 2.47 24.15
C PRO A 141 -2.51 1.92 24.79
N THR A 142 -1.36 2.39 24.31
CA THR A 142 -0.05 2.17 24.91
C THR A 142 0.07 2.98 26.20
N LYS A 143 0.55 2.32 27.26
CA LYS A 143 0.89 2.95 28.54
C LYS A 143 2.36 3.32 28.53
N ASP A 144 2.68 4.60 28.71
CA ASP A 144 4.04 5.07 28.96
C ASP A 144 4.04 5.87 30.26
N GLY A 145 4.40 5.20 31.37
CA GLY A 145 4.17 5.69 32.72
C GLY A 145 2.68 5.94 33.00
N GLU A 146 2.35 7.17 33.41
CA GLU A 146 0.96 7.60 33.66
C GLU A 146 0.23 8.04 32.38
N THR A 147 0.93 8.20 31.25
CA THR A 147 0.35 8.70 30.00
C THR A 147 -0.21 7.54 29.17
N GLN A 148 -1.48 7.65 28.77
CA GLN A 148 -2.09 6.79 27.78
C GLN A 148 -2.00 7.46 26.41
N SER A 149 -1.33 6.83 25.46
CA SER A 149 -1.29 7.27 24.06
C SER A 149 -1.73 6.14 23.15
N ARG A 150 -2.31 6.45 21.98
CA ARG A 150 -2.71 5.44 21.01
C ARG A 150 -1.69 5.41 19.87
N LYS A 151 -1.33 4.22 19.39
CA LYS A 151 -0.51 4.09 18.19
C LYS A 151 -1.27 4.67 16.99
N ARG A 152 -0.59 5.48 16.16
CA ARG A 152 -1.15 6.01 14.91
C ARG A 152 -1.16 4.91 13.86
N LEU A 153 -2.35 4.56 13.36
CA LEU A 153 -2.52 3.52 12.35
C LEU A 153 -2.96 4.14 11.03
N TYR A 154 -2.14 4.01 10.00
CA TYR A 154 -2.45 4.42 8.64
C TYR A 154 -2.73 3.21 7.75
N VAL A 155 -3.76 3.29 6.93
CA VAL A 155 -4.20 2.18 6.05
C VAL A 155 -4.39 2.68 4.61
N PRO A 156 -4.22 1.82 3.61
CA PRO A 156 -4.15 2.26 2.22
C PRO A 156 -5.51 2.67 1.66
N ARG A 157 -5.51 3.76 0.89
CA ARG A 157 -6.59 4.18 -0.01
C ARG A 157 -6.03 4.33 -1.42
N VAL A 158 -6.62 3.64 -2.39
CA VAL A 158 -6.21 3.73 -3.79
C VAL A 158 -7.00 4.86 -4.46
N GLU A 159 -6.30 5.87 -4.95
CA GLU A 159 -6.93 7.04 -5.58
C GLU A 159 -7.18 6.83 -7.07
N ASP A 160 -6.23 6.18 -7.77
CA ASP A 160 -6.33 5.98 -9.21
C ASP A 160 -5.54 4.75 -9.69
N LYS A 161 -5.59 4.50 -11.01
CA LYS A 161 -4.89 3.40 -11.68
C LYS A 161 -3.41 3.69 -11.98
N ASN A 162 -2.93 4.91 -11.72
CA ASN A 162 -1.56 5.35 -11.95
C ASN A 162 -0.68 5.11 -10.71
N CYS A 163 -0.99 4.06 -9.95
CA CYS A 163 -0.26 3.68 -8.74
C CYS A 163 -0.34 4.72 -7.61
N HIS A 164 -1.30 5.66 -7.64
CA HIS A 164 -1.48 6.61 -6.55
C HIS A 164 -2.25 5.96 -5.40
N MET A 165 -1.55 5.81 -4.28
CA MET A 165 -2.07 5.31 -3.03
C MET A 165 -1.73 6.30 -1.92
N ARG A 166 -2.73 6.65 -1.11
CA ARG A 166 -2.56 7.38 0.15
C ARG A 166 -2.58 6.40 1.30
N MET A 167 -1.95 6.75 2.41
CA MET A 167 -2.04 6.00 3.67
C MET A 167 -2.69 6.93 4.69
N LEU A 168 -3.96 6.67 5.01
CA LEU A 168 -4.78 7.57 5.82
C LEU A 168 -4.97 7.04 7.23
N ASN A 169 -4.93 7.94 8.20
CA ASN A 169 -5.13 7.61 9.60
C ASN A 169 -6.56 7.13 9.88
N ILE A 170 -6.69 6.08 10.68
CA ILE A 170 -7.98 5.58 11.17
C ILE A 170 -8.04 5.55 12.70
N CYS A 171 -9.21 5.90 13.21
CA CYS A 171 -9.58 5.91 14.63
C CYS A 171 -10.52 4.75 15.00
N GLY A 172 -11.03 4.00 14.03
CA GLY A 172 -11.87 2.83 14.27
C GLY A 172 -12.05 2.00 13.01
N MET A 173 -12.59 0.78 13.17
CA MET A 173 -12.93 -0.07 12.01
C MET A 173 -14.10 0.50 11.19
N ASP A 174 -14.97 1.29 11.82
CA ASP A 174 -16.10 1.97 11.17
C ASP A 174 -15.66 3.10 10.21
N ASP A 175 -14.38 3.45 10.21
CA ASP A 175 -13.78 4.37 9.23
C ASP A 175 -13.62 3.76 7.84
N LEU A 176 -13.74 2.43 7.74
CA LEU A 176 -13.49 1.67 6.53
C LEU A 176 -14.76 1.49 5.71
N ILE A 177 -14.64 1.79 4.41
CA ILE A 177 -15.69 1.60 3.41
C ILE A 177 -15.22 0.61 2.35
N ALA A 178 -16.15 -0.19 1.83
CA ALA A 178 -15.85 -1.08 0.72
C ALA A 178 -15.76 -0.29 -0.59
N ASN A 179 -14.67 -0.49 -1.35
CA ASN A 179 -14.58 0.01 -2.72
C ASN A 179 -15.30 -0.92 -3.71
N SER A 180 -15.22 -0.61 -5.01
CA SER A 180 -15.87 -1.39 -6.08
C SER A 180 -15.40 -2.84 -6.19
N MET A 181 -14.28 -3.20 -5.55
CA MET A 181 -13.75 -4.57 -5.49
C MET A 181 -13.97 -5.24 -4.13
N ASN A 182 -14.82 -4.66 -3.26
CA ASN A 182 -15.05 -5.09 -1.87
C ASN A 182 -13.77 -5.13 -1.02
N ILE A 183 -12.76 -4.35 -1.39
CA ILE A 183 -11.60 -4.10 -0.54
C ILE A 183 -11.96 -2.93 0.37
N LEU A 184 -11.76 -3.11 1.67
CA LEU A 184 -11.98 -2.07 2.66
C LEU A 184 -10.84 -1.05 2.59
N GLU A 185 -11.22 0.22 2.49
CA GLU A 185 -10.32 1.37 2.48
C GLU A 185 -10.90 2.50 3.34
N PRO A 186 -10.09 3.40 3.90
CA PRO A 186 -10.61 4.49 4.71
C PRO A 186 -11.37 5.49 3.84
N ALA A 187 -12.52 5.98 4.33
CA ALA A 187 -13.18 7.13 3.71
C ALA A 187 -12.23 8.35 3.72
N PRO A 188 -12.20 9.20 2.68
CA PRO A 188 -11.25 10.31 2.62
C PRO A 188 -11.52 11.39 3.68
N ILE A 189 -12.77 11.51 4.11
CA ILE A 189 -13.26 12.45 5.11
C ILE A 189 -13.63 11.67 6.38
N ASP A 190 -13.33 12.24 7.55
CA ASP A 190 -13.71 11.69 8.85
C ASP A 190 -15.18 11.93 9.21
N ALA A 191 -15.64 11.39 10.34
CA ALA A 191 -17.03 11.56 10.80
C ALA A 191 -17.40 13.02 11.13
N ASN A 192 -16.42 13.89 11.32
CA ASN A 192 -16.60 15.30 11.65
C ASN A 192 -16.53 16.21 10.40
N GLY A 193 -16.30 15.64 9.21
CA GLY A 193 -16.19 16.40 7.96
C GLY A 193 -14.79 16.90 7.63
N ASN A 194 -13.75 16.46 8.35
CA ASN A 194 -12.37 16.87 8.09
C ASN A 194 -11.65 15.88 7.17
N ASP A 195 -10.66 16.38 6.41
CA ASP A 195 -9.72 15.51 5.70
C ASP A 195 -8.96 14.61 6.69
N ARG A 196 -8.87 13.31 6.38
CA ARG A 196 -8.04 12.42 7.18
C ARG A 196 -6.56 12.74 7.00
N GLU A 197 -5.83 12.62 8.11
CA GLU A 197 -4.38 12.76 8.09
C GLU A 197 -3.74 11.72 7.15
N ASP A 198 -2.96 12.21 6.19
CA ASP A 198 -2.10 11.40 5.33
C ASP A 198 -0.73 11.25 5.97
N VAL A 199 -0.18 10.04 5.97
CA VAL A 199 1.18 9.80 6.48
C VAL A 199 2.24 10.64 5.76
N MET A 200 2.01 11.00 4.49
CA MET A 200 2.91 11.86 3.70
C MET A 200 2.90 13.33 4.17
N LEU A 201 1.89 13.72 4.96
CA LEU A 201 1.73 15.07 5.53
C LEU A 201 1.88 15.09 7.06
N ALA A 202 1.99 13.93 7.71
CA ALA A 202 2.11 13.80 9.16
C ALA A 202 3.34 14.56 9.70
N ASN A 203 3.30 15.00 10.96
CA ASN A 203 4.42 15.71 11.58
C ASN A 203 5.51 14.79 12.15
N GLU A 204 5.17 13.53 12.35
CA GLU A 204 6.07 12.52 12.93
C GLU A 204 6.13 11.29 12.01
N PRO A 205 7.29 10.60 11.92
CA PRO A 205 7.40 9.39 11.12
C PRO A 205 6.54 8.26 11.68
N VAL A 206 6.32 7.25 10.83
CA VAL A 206 5.98 5.89 11.25
C VAL A 206 7.24 5.07 11.49
N ASP A 207 7.14 4.11 12.40
CA ASP A 207 8.23 3.20 12.78
C ASP A 207 8.21 1.90 11.98
N LEU A 208 7.04 1.53 11.45
CA LEU A 208 6.77 0.21 10.88
C LEU A 208 5.83 0.31 9.68
N LEU A 209 6.12 -0.48 8.64
CA LEU A 209 5.16 -0.77 7.58
C LEU A 209 4.96 -2.28 7.45
N LEU A 210 3.72 -2.72 7.66
CA LEU A 210 3.28 -4.09 7.38
C LEU A 210 2.85 -4.19 5.91
N LEU A 211 3.56 -5.00 5.15
CA LEU A 211 3.45 -5.06 3.69
C LEU A 211 2.83 -6.38 3.22
N PRO A 212 1.88 -6.33 2.27
CA PRO A 212 1.40 -7.51 1.57
C PRO A 212 2.29 -7.84 0.36
N GLY A 213 2.12 -9.04 -0.18
CA GLY A 213 2.80 -9.51 -1.37
C GLY A 213 2.29 -10.87 -1.83
N LEU A 214 2.71 -11.29 -3.02
CA LEU A 214 2.46 -12.63 -3.54
C LEU A 214 3.63 -13.56 -3.25
N ALA A 215 4.87 -13.11 -3.45
CA ALA A 215 6.05 -13.92 -3.17
C ALA A 215 7.12 -13.08 -2.48
N PHE A 216 7.94 -13.74 -1.67
CA PHE A 216 9.06 -13.16 -0.96
C PHE A 216 10.24 -14.13 -0.99
N ASP A 217 11.45 -13.61 -0.96
CA ASP A 217 12.64 -14.42 -0.69
C ASP A 217 13.40 -13.90 0.54
N LYS A 218 14.35 -14.71 1.01
CA LYS A 218 15.16 -14.41 2.20
C LYS A 218 16.24 -13.34 1.96
N THR A 219 16.29 -12.75 0.76
CA THR A 219 17.13 -11.58 0.45
C THR A 219 16.35 -10.27 0.46
N GLY A 220 15.05 -10.33 0.77
CA GLY A 220 14.19 -9.16 0.90
C GLY A 220 13.51 -8.77 -0.40
N ARG A 221 13.61 -9.59 -1.46
CA ARG A 221 12.87 -9.32 -2.69
C ARG A 221 11.40 -9.60 -2.46
N ARG A 222 10.55 -8.69 -2.92
CA ARG A 222 9.10 -8.76 -2.78
C ARG A 222 8.44 -8.70 -4.14
N LEU A 223 7.54 -9.63 -4.41
CA LEU A 223 6.71 -9.63 -5.60
C LEU A 223 5.27 -9.24 -5.26
N GLY A 224 4.88 -8.02 -5.61
CA GLY A 224 3.49 -7.56 -5.50
C GLY A 224 2.56 -8.09 -6.60
N ARG A 225 1.30 -7.65 -6.58
CA ARG A 225 0.25 -8.05 -7.54
C ARG A 225 0.43 -7.52 -8.96
N GLY A 226 1.32 -6.55 -9.16
CA GLY A 226 1.67 -5.98 -10.47
C GLY A 226 1.26 -4.53 -10.68
N GLY A 227 0.50 -3.93 -9.75
CA GLY A 227 0.07 -2.53 -9.84
C GLY A 227 1.05 -1.52 -9.26
N GLY A 228 2.24 -1.90 -8.78
CA GLY A 228 3.29 -0.96 -8.35
C GLY A 228 2.98 -0.06 -7.13
N TYR A 229 1.76 -0.05 -6.59
CA TYR A 229 1.33 0.87 -5.52
C TYR A 229 2.29 0.95 -4.33
N TYR A 230 2.68 -0.20 -3.77
CA TYR A 230 3.59 -0.22 -2.62
C TYR A 230 4.98 0.25 -2.99
N ASP A 231 5.54 -0.16 -4.13
CA ASP A 231 6.89 0.26 -4.52
C ASP A 231 6.96 1.78 -4.77
N THR A 232 5.93 2.34 -5.43
CA THR A 232 5.77 3.79 -5.62
C THR A 232 5.60 4.53 -4.30
N PHE A 233 4.75 4.04 -3.40
CA PHE A 233 4.52 4.68 -2.10
C PHE A 233 5.77 4.61 -1.20
N LEU A 234 6.42 3.44 -1.11
CA LEU A 234 7.59 3.22 -0.28
C LEU A 234 8.75 4.11 -0.72
N SER A 235 9.02 4.18 -2.02
CA SER A 235 10.07 5.05 -2.56
C SER A 235 9.84 6.52 -2.18
N LYS A 236 8.60 7.03 -2.34
CA LYS A 236 8.25 8.39 -1.94
C LYS A 236 8.36 8.62 -0.44
N TYR A 237 7.93 7.66 0.37
CA TYR A 237 8.00 7.79 1.83
C TYR A 237 9.46 7.76 2.33
N GLN A 238 10.31 6.90 1.76
CA GLN A 238 11.74 6.85 2.10
C GLN A 238 12.46 8.16 1.74
N GLU A 239 12.10 8.76 0.59
CA GLU A 239 12.59 10.08 0.19
C GLU A 239 12.13 11.16 1.19
N LEU A 240 10.85 11.19 1.55
CA LEU A 240 10.30 12.11 2.55
C LEU A 240 11.01 11.98 3.89
N ALA A 241 11.19 10.74 4.38
CA ALA A 241 11.87 10.47 5.64
C ALA A 241 13.33 10.98 5.60
N THR A 242 14.01 10.82 4.46
CA THR A 242 15.37 11.38 4.27
C THR A 242 15.35 12.91 4.29
N GLN A 243 14.45 13.54 3.55
CA GLN A 243 14.30 15.01 3.50
C GLN A 243 13.99 15.62 4.86
N ARG A 244 13.20 14.92 5.68
CA ARG A 244 12.81 15.35 7.03
C ARG A 244 13.76 14.87 8.14
N ASN A 245 14.85 14.20 7.79
CA ASN A 245 15.80 13.60 8.73
C ASN A 245 15.12 12.67 9.76
N TRP A 246 14.14 11.91 9.30
CA TRP A 246 13.45 10.89 10.08
C TRP A 246 14.18 9.55 10.01
N LYS A 247 14.05 8.76 11.07
CA LYS A 247 14.44 7.35 11.03
C LYS A 247 13.59 6.63 9.97
N GLN A 248 14.24 5.83 9.13
CA GLN A 248 13.54 4.97 8.19
C GLN A 248 12.71 3.92 8.95
N PRO A 249 11.48 3.64 8.52
CA PRO A 249 10.64 2.64 9.14
C PRO A 249 11.16 1.25 8.81
N LEU A 250 10.85 0.29 9.68
CA LEU A 250 11.09 -1.12 9.40
C LEU A 250 10.04 -1.63 8.40
N LEU A 251 10.49 -2.20 7.28
CA LEU A 251 9.61 -2.77 6.25
C LEU A 251 9.43 -4.27 6.49
N ILE A 252 8.31 -4.67 7.06
CA ILE A 252 8.01 -6.07 7.37
C ILE A 252 6.93 -6.60 6.44
N ALA A 253 7.21 -7.67 5.71
CA ALA A 253 6.18 -8.37 4.98
C ALA A 253 5.58 -9.53 5.78
N LEU A 254 4.27 -9.71 5.63
CA LEU A 254 3.54 -10.85 6.20
C LEU A 254 3.38 -11.92 5.12
N SER A 255 3.74 -13.15 5.45
CA SER A 255 3.83 -14.22 4.46
C SER A 255 3.35 -15.55 5.03
N TYR A 256 2.47 -16.23 4.30
CA TYR A 256 2.28 -17.67 4.47
C TYR A 256 3.55 -18.43 4.07
N SER A 257 3.70 -19.67 4.54
CA SER A 257 4.86 -20.51 4.25
C SER A 257 5.06 -20.70 2.73
N VAL A 258 3.95 -20.88 2.00
CA VAL A 258 3.94 -21.11 0.55
C VAL A 258 4.37 -19.92 -0.30
N GLN A 259 4.41 -18.72 0.28
CA GLN A 259 4.80 -17.50 -0.43
C GLN A 259 6.31 -17.22 -0.35
N ILE A 260 7.03 -17.95 0.51
CA ILE A 260 8.48 -17.86 0.60
C ILE A 260 9.08 -18.76 -0.48
N VAL A 261 9.77 -18.14 -1.44
CA VAL A 261 10.42 -18.83 -2.56
C VAL A 261 11.93 -18.85 -2.37
N GLU A 262 12.61 -19.70 -3.14
CA GLU A 262 14.07 -19.77 -3.14
C GLU A 262 14.69 -18.42 -3.52
N GLU A 263 15.87 -18.18 -2.94
CA GLU A 263 16.66 -16.98 -3.22
C GLU A 263 16.95 -16.82 -4.70
N GLY A 264 16.80 -15.59 -5.21
CA GLY A 264 17.10 -15.28 -6.59
C GLY A 264 15.95 -15.57 -7.58
N VAL A 265 14.91 -16.29 -7.15
CA VAL A 265 13.75 -16.61 -8.01
C VAL A 265 12.96 -15.38 -8.38
N ILE A 266 12.86 -14.38 -7.50
CA ILE A 266 12.14 -13.14 -7.77
C ILE A 266 13.08 -12.21 -8.57
N PRO A 267 12.79 -11.94 -9.85
CA PRO A 267 13.55 -10.96 -10.61
C PRO A 267 13.14 -9.56 -10.15
N VAL A 268 14.09 -8.63 -10.14
CA VAL A 268 13.89 -7.27 -9.64
C VAL A 268 14.14 -6.24 -10.73
N THR A 269 13.41 -5.15 -10.65
CA THR A 269 13.59 -3.92 -11.41
C THR A 269 14.17 -2.84 -10.49
N PRO A 270 14.82 -1.79 -11.03
CA PRO A 270 15.39 -0.70 -10.20
C PRO A 270 14.38 0.02 -9.29
N THR A 271 13.08 -0.10 -9.58
CA THR A 271 12.00 0.51 -8.82
C THR A 271 11.46 -0.38 -7.69
N ASP A 272 11.84 -1.66 -7.62
CA ASP A 272 11.32 -2.55 -6.57
C ASP A 272 11.98 -2.21 -5.23
N VAL A 273 11.18 -2.05 -4.19
CA VAL A 273 11.68 -1.80 -2.84
C VAL A 273 11.78 -3.11 -2.06
N PHE A 274 12.97 -3.34 -1.50
CA PHE A 274 13.26 -4.54 -0.71
C PHE A 274 12.69 -4.38 0.70
N ILE A 275 12.28 -5.50 1.29
CA ILE A 275 11.82 -5.55 2.68
C ILE A 275 12.98 -5.81 3.64
N ASP A 276 12.80 -5.41 4.89
CA ASP A 276 13.79 -5.61 5.95
C ASP A 276 13.62 -6.95 6.65
N ALA A 277 12.40 -7.48 6.73
CA ALA A 277 12.10 -8.74 7.40
C ALA A 277 10.80 -9.38 6.91
N LEU A 278 10.66 -10.67 7.21
CA LEU A 278 9.42 -11.43 7.06
C LEU A 278 8.89 -11.86 8.43
N VAL A 279 7.57 -11.83 8.59
CA VAL A 279 6.89 -12.63 9.62
C VAL A 279 6.14 -13.74 8.90
N SER A 280 6.45 -14.96 9.31
CA SER A 280 5.83 -16.19 8.83
C SER A 280 5.33 -17.02 10.02
N PRO A 281 4.57 -18.10 9.80
CA PRO A 281 4.11 -18.98 10.87
C PRO A 281 5.26 -19.62 11.65
N LEU A 282 6.43 -19.75 11.02
CA LEU A 282 7.64 -20.29 11.64
C LEU A 282 8.40 -19.26 12.49
N GLY A 283 8.01 -17.98 12.44
CA GLY A 283 8.65 -16.91 13.20
C GLY A 283 9.02 -15.69 12.36
N PHE A 284 9.76 -14.80 13.03
CA PHE A 284 10.37 -13.61 12.46
C PHE A 284 11.69 -13.95 11.76
N ILE A 285 11.85 -13.53 10.51
CA ILE A 285 13.03 -13.77 9.68
C ILE A 285 13.64 -12.39 9.36
N PRO A 286 14.68 -11.96 10.08
CA PRO A 286 15.36 -10.71 9.79
C PRO A 286 16.25 -10.85 8.55
N ILE A 287 16.19 -9.86 7.65
CA ILE A 287 16.91 -9.87 6.37
C ILE A 287 17.94 -8.74 6.33
N SER A 288 17.50 -7.50 6.52
CA SER A 288 18.40 -6.35 6.49
C SER A 288 19.23 -6.23 7.77
N PRO A 289 20.39 -5.53 7.75
CA PRO A 289 21.19 -5.31 8.95
C PRO A 289 20.40 -4.66 10.09
N VAL A 290 19.46 -3.77 9.78
CA VAL A 290 18.60 -3.11 10.77
C VAL A 290 17.67 -4.13 11.43
N ALA A 291 17.03 -5.02 10.66
CA ALA A 291 16.18 -6.07 11.21
C ALA A 291 16.97 -7.08 12.05
N GLN A 292 18.19 -7.40 11.62
CA GLN A 292 19.06 -8.31 12.36
C GLN A 292 19.42 -7.74 13.74
N GLN A 293 19.75 -6.45 13.83
CA GLN A 293 20.05 -5.81 15.11
C GLN A 293 18.86 -5.88 16.09
N ILE A 294 17.64 -5.67 15.60
CA ILE A 294 16.40 -5.79 16.39
C ILE A 294 16.24 -7.21 16.94
N SER A 295 16.52 -8.23 16.14
CA SER A 295 16.43 -9.62 16.59
C SER A 295 17.48 -9.98 17.66
N HIS A 296 18.65 -9.33 17.67
CA HIS A 296 19.72 -9.62 18.63
C HIS A 296 19.52 -8.88 19.96
N SER A 297 18.94 -7.67 19.94
CA SER A 297 18.56 -6.97 21.18
C SER A 297 17.53 -7.76 22.00
N ASP A 298 16.70 -8.57 21.34
CA ASP A 298 15.69 -9.41 22.00
C ASP A 298 16.31 -10.61 22.74
N ILE A 299 17.50 -11.08 22.34
CA ILE A 299 18.21 -12.21 23.00
C ILE A 299 19.01 -11.76 24.23
N THR A 300 19.42 -10.49 24.29
CA THR A 300 20.31 -9.98 25.35
C THR A 300 19.52 -9.48 26.58
N LEU A 301 18.18 -9.38 26.47
CA LEU A 301 17.27 -8.93 27.51
C LEU A 301 16.41 -10.05 28.13
N ALA A 302 16.64 -11.31 27.72
CA ALA A 302 16.01 -12.51 28.26
C ALA A 302 16.96 -13.29 29.16
#